data_AF-A0A349WCS4-F1
#
_entry.id   AF-A0A349WCS4-F1
#
_cell.length_a   1.000
_cell.length_b   1.000
_cell.length_c   1.000
_cell.angle_alpha   90.00
_cell.angle_beta   90.00
_cell.angle_gamma   90.00
#
_symmetry.space_group_name_H-M   'P 1'
#
loop_
_entity.id
_entity.type
_entity.pdbx_description
1 polymer ?
#
loop_
_entity_poly.entity_id
_entity_poly.type
_entity_poly.pdbx_seq_one_letter_code
_entity_poly.pdbx_strand_id
1 'polypeptide(L)'
;TPKGLESRLGGVLIDRYAPGENAGYPTLCKGRFDVGEDENYYAIEEPTSLNTLELLPKLMKMGVRAVKIEGRQRSPAYVAQVTKVWRDAIDNCLADPLRYAPKTAWMASLDQVAEGQQHTLGAYHRPWK
;
A
#
# COMPACT_ATOMS: atom_id res chain seq x y z
N THR A 1 -9.74 -6.34 -23.26
CA THR A 1 -10.87 -6.11 -24.18
C THR A 1 -10.69 -4.75 -24.86
N PRO A 2 -11.46 -4.39 -25.89
CA PRO A 2 -11.41 -3.04 -26.46
C PRO A 2 -11.65 -1.92 -25.43
N LYS A 3 -12.27 -2.26 -24.30
CA LYS A 3 -12.55 -1.33 -23.19
C LYS A 3 -11.42 -1.25 -22.13
N GLY A 4 -10.34 -2.01 -22.28
CA GLY A 4 -9.22 -2.04 -21.33
C GLY A 4 -8.85 -3.44 -20.82
N LEU A 5 -7.97 -3.50 -19.81
CA LEU A 5 -7.61 -4.75 -19.14
C LEU A 5 -8.74 -5.14 -18.18
N GLU A 6 -9.18 -6.39 -18.20
CA GLU A 6 -10.23 -6.88 -17.29
C GLU A 6 -9.68 -7.93 -16.35
N SER A 7 -10.00 -7.82 -15.06
CA SER A 7 -9.83 -8.88 -14.07
C SER A 7 -11.15 -9.62 -13.88
N ARG A 8 -11.13 -10.94 -14.03
CA ARG A 8 -12.32 -11.79 -13.93
C ARG A 8 -12.09 -13.02 -13.05
N LEU A 9 -13.11 -13.44 -12.32
CA LEU A 9 -13.13 -14.69 -11.56
C LEU A 9 -14.35 -15.50 -11.97
N GLY A 10 -14.13 -16.70 -12.53
CA GLY A 10 -15.24 -17.55 -13.00
C GLY A 10 -16.15 -16.87 -14.03
N GLY A 11 -15.60 -15.97 -14.86
CA GLY A 11 -16.37 -15.19 -15.84
C GLY A 11 -17.01 -13.91 -15.30
N VAL A 12 -17.06 -13.73 -13.98
CA VAL A 12 -17.56 -12.49 -13.34
C VAL A 12 -16.52 -11.39 -13.46
N LEU A 13 -16.93 -10.19 -13.87
CA LEU A 13 -16.06 -9.00 -13.89
C LEU A 13 -15.81 -8.51 -12.47
N ILE A 14 -14.54 -8.41 -12.10
CA ILE A 14 -14.09 -7.86 -10.80
C ILE A 14 -13.60 -6.42 -10.99
N ASP A 15 -12.87 -6.16 -12.07
CA ASP A 15 -12.32 -4.82 -12.34
C ASP A 15 -12.03 -4.64 -13.83
N ARG A 16 -12.04 -3.39 -14.30
CA ARG A 16 -11.59 -2.97 -15.63
C ARG A 16 -10.71 -1.73 -15.55
N TYR A 17 -9.47 -1.88 -15.99
CA TYR A 17 -8.49 -0.81 -16.05
C TYR A 17 -8.43 -0.19 -17.45
N ALA A 18 -8.45 1.14 -17.53
CA ALA A 18 -8.25 1.88 -18.76
C ALA A 18 -6.84 1.66 -19.34
N PRO A 19 -6.62 1.92 -20.65
CA PRO A 19 -5.27 1.88 -21.21
C PRO A 19 -4.32 2.82 -20.46
N GLY A 20 -3.22 2.27 -19.93
CA GLY A 20 -2.22 3.03 -19.17
C GLY A 20 -2.53 3.20 -17.67
N GLU A 21 -3.68 2.73 -17.19
CA GLU A 21 -3.97 2.67 -15.75
C GLU A 21 -3.16 1.54 -15.10
N ASN A 22 -2.57 1.82 -13.94
CA ASN A 22 -1.86 0.80 -13.17
C ASN A 22 -2.86 -0.20 -12.60
N ALA A 23 -2.74 -1.47 -13.01
CA ALA A 23 -3.59 -2.53 -12.49
C ALA A 23 -3.15 -2.97 -11.08
N GLY A 24 -4.10 -3.07 -10.17
CA GLY A 24 -3.90 -3.67 -8.85
C GLY A 24 -3.79 -5.20 -8.92
N TYR A 25 -3.51 -5.82 -7.78
CA TYR A 25 -3.50 -7.28 -7.70
C TYR A 25 -4.94 -7.82 -7.88
N PRO A 26 -5.19 -8.75 -8.82
CA PRO A 26 -6.53 -9.08 -9.29
C PRO A 26 -7.28 -9.99 -8.31
N THR A 27 -7.63 -9.42 -7.16
CA THR A 27 -8.35 -10.08 -6.07
C THR A 27 -9.74 -9.49 -5.93
N LEU A 28 -10.71 -10.31 -5.52
CA LEU A 28 -12.11 -9.88 -5.38
C LEU A 28 -12.26 -8.67 -4.46
N CYS A 29 -11.53 -8.64 -3.33
CA CYS A 29 -11.58 -7.54 -2.39
C CYS A 29 -11.01 -6.23 -2.93
N LYS A 30 -10.23 -6.26 -4.02
CA LYS A 30 -9.66 -5.07 -4.67
C LYS A 30 -10.36 -4.71 -5.98
N GLY A 31 -11.54 -5.26 -6.23
CA GLY A 31 -12.35 -4.93 -7.39
C GLY A 31 -13.15 -3.64 -7.22
N ARG A 32 -13.67 -3.14 -8.35
CA ARG A 32 -14.64 -2.04 -8.40
C ARG A 32 -16.05 -2.61 -8.58
N PHE A 33 -17.00 -2.12 -7.79
CA PHE A 33 -18.36 -2.63 -7.73
C PHE A 33 -19.38 -1.50 -7.71
N ASP A 34 -20.62 -1.85 -8.06
CA ASP A 34 -21.79 -1.01 -7.89
C ASP A 34 -22.51 -1.42 -6.59
N VAL A 35 -22.70 -0.46 -5.67
CA VAL A 35 -23.30 -0.68 -4.34
C VAL A 35 -24.30 0.44 -4.05
N GLY A 36 -25.59 0.11 -4.10
CA GLY A 36 -26.65 1.10 -3.92
C GLY A 36 -26.64 2.13 -5.04
N GLU A 37 -26.38 3.39 -4.70
CA GLU A 37 -26.26 4.51 -5.65
C GLU A 37 -24.80 4.78 -6.09
N ASP A 38 -23.82 4.19 -5.39
CA ASP A 38 -22.40 4.37 -5.70
C ASP A 38 -21.97 3.35 -6.77
N GLU A 39 -21.51 3.81 -7.93
CA GLU A 39 -21.08 2.95 -9.05
C GLU A 39 -19.55 2.91 -9.20
N ASN A 40 -19.03 1.76 -9.65
CA ASN A 40 -17.65 1.54 -10.10
C ASN A 40 -16.56 2.07 -9.14
N TYR A 41 -16.65 1.73 -7.86
CA TYR A 41 -15.68 2.13 -6.85
C TYR A 41 -15.18 0.94 -6.00
N TYR A 42 -14.05 1.12 -5.31
CA TYR A 42 -13.45 0.10 -4.46
C TYR A 42 -14.24 -0.09 -3.15
N ALA A 43 -15.36 -0.81 -3.24
CA ALA A 43 -16.27 -1.01 -2.11
C ALA A 43 -15.64 -1.74 -0.91
N ILE A 44 -14.62 -2.59 -1.16
CA ILE A 44 -14.00 -3.41 -0.12
C ILE A 44 -12.60 -2.89 0.22
N GLU A 45 -11.65 -2.88 -0.71
CA GLU A 45 -10.26 -2.48 -0.48
C GLU A 45 -9.68 -1.79 -1.72
N GLU A 46 -8.97 -0.67 -1.55
CA GLU A 46 -8.28 0.00 -2.65
C GLU A 46 -6.93 -0.69 -2.93
N PRO A 47 -6.42 -0.69 -4.17
CA PRO A 47 -5.13 -1.24 -4.52
C PRO A 47 -3.98 -0.30 -4.12
N THR A 48 -3.92 0.04 -2.84
CA THR A 48 -2.89 0.90 -2.24
C THR A 48 -1.95 0.10 -1.36
N SER A 49 -0.80 0.68 -1.03
CA SER A 49 0.13 0.14 -0.05
C SER A 49 0.10 0.92 1.24
N LEU A 50 0.21 0.21 2.36
CA LEU A 50 0.37 0.84 3.67
C LEU A 50 1.83 1.27 3.85
N ASN A 51 2.06 2.58 4.05
CA ASN A 51 3.34 3.12 4.46
C ASN A 51 3.19 3.82 5.82
N THR A 52 3.89 3.31 6.84
CA THR A 52 3.78 3.80 8.22
C THR A 52 5.09 4.39 8.75
N LEU A 53 6.02 4.76 7.88
CA LEU A 53 7.27 5.39 8.31
C LEU A 53 7.00 6.64 9.18
N GLU A 54 6.04 7.48 8.79
CA GLU A 54 5.62 8.67 9.57
C GLU A 54 5.12 8.35 10.98
N LEU A 55 4.64 7.12 11.19
CA LEU A 55 4.09 6.68 12.48
C LEU A 55 5.16 6.09 13.41
N LEU A 56 6.40 5.90 12.95
CA LEU A 56 7.47 5.29 13.75
C LEU A 56 7.62 5.91 15.16
N PRO A 57 7.65 7.24 15.35
CA PRO A 57 7.75 7.83 16.69
C PRO A 57 6.57 7.44 17.59
N LYS A 58 5.35 7.37 17.02
CA LYS A 58 4.14 6.99 17.75
C LYS A 58 4.17 5.49 18.12
N LEU A 59 4.55 4.64 17.18
CA LEU A 59 4.68 3.19 17.40
C LEU A 59 5.71 2.88 18.50
N MET A 60 6.85 3.58 18.50
CA MET A 60 7.86 3.45 19.54
C MET A 60 7.34 3.90 20.91
N LYS A 61 6.65 5.04 20.97
CA LYS A 61 6.01 5.54 22.20
C LYS A 61 4.96 4.57 22.75
N MET A 62 4.22 3.88 21.87
CA MET A 62 3.26 2.84 22.24
C MET A 62 3.90 1.56 22.78
N GLY A 63 5.22 1.43 22.70
CA GLY A 63 5.93 0.26 23.20
C GLY A 63 6.17 -0.84 22.17
N VAL A 64 5.97 -0.58 20.88
CA VAL A 64 6.29 -1.56 19.82
C VAL A 64 7.79 -1.87 19.87
N ARG A 65 8.14 -3.17 19.89
CA ARG A 65 9.53 -3.66 19.98
C ARG A 65 10.03 -4.38 18.74
N ALA A 66 9.13 -4.79 17.86
CA ALA A 66 9.46 -5.54 16.65
C ALA A 66 8.59 -5.08 15.49
N VAL A 67 9.21 -5.02 14.30
CA VAL A 67 8.53 -4.85 13.03
C VAL A 67 8.83 -6.08 12.20
N LYS A 68 7.79 -6.76 11.71
CA LYS A 68 7.93 -7.90 10.81
C LYS A 68 7.77 -7.42 9.37
N ILE A 69 8.78 -7.66 8.54
CA ILE A 69 8.74 -7.39 7.11
C ILE A 69 8.77 -8.75 6.39
N GLU A 70 7.72 -9.04 5.61
CA GLU A 70 7.62 -10.30 4.86
C GLU A 70 7.29 -10.05 3.38
N GLY A 71 7.94 -10.81 2.50
CA GLY A 71 7.84 -10.67 1.04
C GLY A 71 7.02 -11.77 0.39
N ARG A 72 5.78 -12.01 0.82
CA ARG A 72 4.95 -13.07 0.23
C ARG A 72 4.74 -12.78 -1.26
N GLN A 73 5.18 -13.72 -2.11
CA GLN A 73 5.14 -13.56 -3.58
C GLN A 73 5.84 -12.28 -4.08
N ARG A 74 6.96 -11.91 -3.45
CA ARG A 74 7.83 -10.80 -3.87
C ARG A 74 9.25 -11.31 -4.14
N SER A 75 9.98 -10.60 -5.00
CA SER A 75 11.35 -10.95 -5.34
C SER A 75 12.30 -10.67 -4.16
N PRO A 76 13.46 -11.34 -4.08
CA PRO A 76 14.49 -11.02 -3.09
C PRO A 76 14.92 -9.54 -3.13
N ALA A 77 15.01 -8.95 -4.33
CA ALA A 77 15.36 -7.54 -4.52
C ALA A 77 14.33 -6.59 -3.88
N TYR A 78 13.04 -6.87 -4.06
CA TYR A 78 11.96 -6.11 -3.40
C TYR A 78 12.12 -6.15 -1.87
N VAL A 79 12.31 -7.36 -1.30
CA VAL A 79 12.41 -7.53 0.15
C VAL A 79 13.64 -6.81 0.70
N ALA A 80 14.77 -6.89 -0.01
CA ALA A 80 15.99 -6.19 0.37
C ALA A 80 15.79 -4.67 0.37
N GLN A 81 15.15 -4.11 -0.66
CA GLN A 81 14.87 -2.68 -0.76
C GLN A 81 13.98 -2.19 0.38
N VAL A 82 12.84 -2.84 0.62
CA VAL A 82 11.91 -2.46 1.70
C VAL A 82 12.58 -2.58 3.06
N THR A 83 13.29 -3.68 3.30
CA THR A 83 13.98 -3.92 4.58
C THR A 83 15.04 -2.86 4.85
N LYS A 84 15.82 -2.48 3.82
CA LYS A 84 16.84 -1.43 3.94
C LYS A 84 16.23 -0.08 4.32
N VAL A 85 15.19 0.35 3.61
CA VAL A 85 14.51 1.63 3.90
C VAL A 85 13.97 1.64 5.33
N TRP A 86 13.31 0.56 5.74
CA TRP A 86 12.77 0.45 7.10
C TRP A 86 13.87 0.44 8.18
N ARG A 87 14.98 -0.25 7.94
CA ARG A 87 16.12 -0.25 8.87
C ARG A 87 16.68 1.16 9.05
N ASP A 88 16.96 1.85 7.95
CA ASP A 88 17.46 3.23 7.96
C ASP A 88 16.50 4.19 8.68
N ALA A 89 15.19 4.03 8.45
CA ALA A 89 14.16 4.84 9.10
C ALA A 89 14.05 4.56 10.60
N ILE A 90 14.09 3.31 11.03
CA ILE A 90 14.07 2.95 12.46
C ILE A 90 15.34 3.45 13.16
N ASP A 91 16.52 3.29 12.55
CA ASP A 91 17.77 3.80 13.13
C ASP A 91 17.75 5.31 13.28
N ASN A 92 17.25 6.02 12.27
CA ASN A 92 17.10 7.46 12.35
C ASN A 92 16.09 7.89 13.42
N CYS A 93 14.97 7.18 13.55
CA CYS A 93 13.97 7.45 14.58
C CYS A 93 14.51 7.14 15.99
N LEU A 94 15.35 6.12 16.15
CA LEU A 94 16.01 5.80 17.43
C LEU A 94 17.03 6.86 17.84
N ALA A 95 17.73 7.45 16.88
CA ALA A 95 18.74 8.48 17.14
C ALA A 95 18.13 9.79 17.63
N ASP A 96 17.01 10.24 17.03
CA ASP A 96 16.27 11.42 17.48
C ASP A 96 14.77 11.29 17.16
N PRO A 97 13.98 10.70 18.07
CA PRO A 97 12.55 10.49 17.86
C PRO A 97 11.76 11.80 17.74
N LEU A 98 12.25 12.90 18.35
CA LEU A 98 11.55 14.19 18.38
C LEU A 98 11.70 14.95 17.06
N ARG A 99 12.79 14.72 16.34
CA ARG A 99 13.06 15.33 15.02
C ARG A 99 12.88 14.37 13.85
N TYR A 100 12.38 13.17 14.11
CA TYR A 100 12.18 12.18 13.08
C TYR A 100 11.15 12.67 12.04
N ALA A 101 11.54 12.57 10.77
CA ALA A 101 10.65 12.67 9.63
C ALA A 101 11.15 11.71 8.53
N PRO A 102 10.26 11.03 7.78
CA PRO A 102 10.70 10.21 6.67
C PRO A 102 11.44 11.05 5.62
N LYS A 103 12.58 10.56 5.16
CA LYS A 103 13.33 11.20 4.09
C LYS A 103 12.62 10.99 2.75
N THR A 104 12.65 12.01 1.89
CA THR A 104 12.08 11.94 0.53
C THR A 104 12.60 10.74 -0.27
N ALA A 105 13.89 10.40 -0.12
CA ALA A 105 14.48 9.24 -0.79
C ALA A 105 13.89 7.89 -0.33
N TRP A 106 13.48 7.78 0.93
CA TRP A 106 12.82 6.59 1.45
C TRP A 106 11.41 6.46 0.88
N MET A 107 10.66 7.56 0.87
CA MET A 107 9.32 7.60 0.27
C MET A 107 9.40 7.21 -1.19
N ALA A 108 10.22 7.89 -2.00
CA ALA A 108 10.40 7.57 -3.42
C ALA A 108 10.79 6.10 -3.67
N SER A 109 11.63 5.51 -2.80
CA SER A 109 12.00 4.09 -2.91
C SER A 109 10.84 3.15 -2.59
N LEU A 110 9.97 3.49 -1.63
CA LEU A 110 8.77 2.70 -1.32
C LEU A 110 7.66 2.91 -2.36
N ASP A 111 7.50 4.10 -2.91
CA ASP A 111 6.52 4.43 -3.96
C ASP A 111 6.72 3.55 -5.21
N GLN A 112 7.97 3.31 -5.61
CA GLN A 112 8.32 2.45 -6.75
C GLN A 112 7.83 1.02 -6.62
N VAL A 113 7.61 0.56 -5.39
CA VAL A 113 7.23 -0.81 -5.07
C VAL A 113 5.84 -0.90 -4.43
N ALA A 114 5.13 0.22 -4.34
CA ALA A 114 3.77 0.30 -3.84
C ALA A 114 2.78 -0.19 -4.91
N GLU A 115 1.82 -1.01 -4.49
CA GLU A 115 0.66 -1.34 -5.31
C GLU A 115 -0.09 -0.06 -5.70
N GLY A 116 -0.43 0.04 -6.99
CA GLY A 116 -1.09 1.22 -7.55
C GLY A 116 -0.28 2.52 -7.50
N GLN A 117 0.97 2.50 -7.00
CA GLN A 117 1.77 3.70 -6.68
C GLN A 117 1.07 4.66 -5.70
N GLN A 118 0.15 4.15 -4.89
CA GLN A 118 -0.63 4.94 -3.93
C GLN A 118 -0.35 4.45 -2.51
N HIS A 119 -0.19 5.41 -1.59
CA HIS A 119 -0.06 5.13 -0.17
C HIS A 119 -1.35 5.43 0.57
N THR A 120 -1.72 4.54 1.46
CA THR A 120 -2.79 4.75 2.42
C THR A 120 -2.23 4.66 3.84
N LEU A 121 -2.85 5.35 4.79
CA LEU A 121 -2.70 5.02 6.21
C LEU A 121 -3.63 3.85 6.61
N GLY A 122 -4.29 3.21 5.65
CA GLY A 122 -5.20 2.09 5.85
C GLY A 122 -6.44 2.53 6.62
N ALA A 123 -6.77 1.79 7.68
CA ALA A 123 -7.92 2.07 8.55
C ALA A 123 -7.89 3.48 9.20
N TYR A 124 -6.74 4.16 9.22
CA TYR A 124 -6.62 5.52 9.77
C TYR A 124 -7.04 6.63 8.78
N HIS A 125 -7.22 6.30 7.49
CA HIS A 125 -7.63 7.27 6.46
C HIS A 125 -9.04 7.01 5.90
N ARG A 126 -9.62 5.84 6.15
CA ARG A 126 -10.95 5.50 5.62
C ARG A 126 -12.08 6.21 6.39
N PRO A 127 -12.95 6.99 5.72
CA PRO A 127 -14.25 7.31 6.28
C PRO A 127 -15.06 6.02 6.25
N TRP A 128 -15.23 5.38 7.41
CA TRP A 128 -16.20 4.31 7.54
C TRP A 128 -17.59 4.94 7.32
N LYS A 129 -18.22 4.64 6.18
CA LYS A 129 -19.65 4.91 5.96
C LYS A 129 -20.48 3.86 6.69
#